data_AF-A0AAN6XUR9-F1
#
_entry.id   AF-A0AAN6XUR9-F1
#
_cell.length_a   1.000
_cell.length_b   1.000
_cell.length_c   1.000
_cell.angle_alpha   90.00
_cell.angle_beta   90.00
_cell.angle_gamma   90.00
#
_symmetry.space_group_name_H-M   'P 1'
#
loop_
_entity.id
_entity.type
_entity.pdbx_description
1 polymer ?
#
loop_
_entity_poly.entity_id
_entity_poly.type
_entity_poly.pdbx_seq_one_letter_code
_entity_poly.pdbx_strand_id
1 'polypeptide(L)'
;MWNSKTDGYACGDWFAVLVVKTLSQAIADRDEVDSECLIRETGVNQDGRTRRGITVPNLQAQTQLITQETFAKAGSDMCKEQDRPHFFDTQGTGTLAGDPIEAEALAINTSFFGPRNLSSSSGPATGYGEHPPMHIGSIRPRRASVNSFGFGGTKAHAILESFHQASARMQDKMGSTESLNGQEETACEREQDADHFLPFVFSAASEFALRALLRT
;
A
#
# COMPACT_ATOMS: atom_id res chain seq x y z
N MET A 1 10.23 17.47 -0.77
CA MET A 1 8.92 17.25 -1.40
C MET A 1 7.84 18.07 -0.70
N TRP A 2 6.77 18.43 -1.41
CA TRP A 2 5.52 19.00 -0.88
C TRP A 2 5.67 20.35 -0.13
N ASN A 3 6.68 21.15 -0.49
CA ASN A 3 6.99 22.44 0.13
C ASN A 3 7.04 23.56 -0.93
N SER A 4 6.71 24.79 -0.56
CA SER A 4 6.82 25.97 -1.43
C SER A 4 8.26 26.35 -1.77
N LYS A 5 9.26 25.86 -1.03
CA LYS A 5 10.69 26.11 -1.24
C LYS A 5 11.42 24.94 -1.91
N THR A 6 10.72 24.11 -2.66
CA THR A 6 11.32 22.99 -3.40
C THR A 6 12.20 23.49 -4.56
N ASP A 7 13.39 22.91 -4.71
CA ASP A 7 14.37 23.29 -5.73
C ASP A 7 14.93 22.10 -6.53
N GLY A 8 14.45 20.88 -6.26
CA GLY A 8 14.85 19.67 -6.97
C GLY A 8 14.93 18.45 -6.06
N TYR A 9 15.67 17.45 -6.54
CA TYR A 9 15.92 16.19 -5.82
C TYR A 9 17.42 16.04 -5.52
N ALA A 10 17.74 15.19 -4.53
CA ALA A 10 19.10 14.74 -4.25
C ALA A 10 19.25 13.26 -4.63
N CYS A 11 20.42 12.88 -5.13
CA CYS A 11 20.72 11.49 -5.45
C CYS A 11 20.99 10.69 -4.18
N GLY A 12 20.54 9.43 -4.15
CA GLY A 12 20.84 8.48 -3.09
C GLY A 12 20.90 7.07 -3.65
N ASP A 13 21.70 6.22 -3.00
CA ASP A 13 21.88 4.81 -3.35
C ASP A 13 21.18 3.92 -2.31
N TRP A 14 20.58 2.84 -2.76
CA TRP A 14 19.95 1.83 -1.91
C TRP A 14 19.81 0.51 -2.67
N PHE A 15 19.56 -0.59 -1.95
CA PHE A 15 19.18 -1.87 -2.54
C PHE A 15 18.09 -2.53 -1.69
N ALA A 16 17.16 -3.24 -2.34
CA ALA A 16 16.26 -4.16 -1.67
C ALA A 16 16.02 -5.38 -2.57
N VAL A 17 15.57 -6.47 -1.94
CA VAL A 17 15.15 -7.69 -2.63
C VAL A 17 13.75 -8.02 -2.15
N LEU A 18 12.86 -8.30 -3.09
CA LEU A 18 11.50 -8.75 -2.82
C LEU A 18 11.36 -10.20 -3.31
N VAL A 19 10.80 -11.06 -2.46
CA VAL A 19 10.38 -12.41 -2.84
C VAL A 19 8.86 -12.35 -3.00
N VAL A 20 8.37 -12.70 -4.18
CA VAL A 20 6.93 -12.61 -4.49
C VAL A 20 6.43 -13.99 -4.88
N LYS A 21 5.32 -14.39 -4.28
CA LYS A 21 4.54 -15.59 -4.64
C LYS A 21 3.11 -15.18 -4.94
N THR A 22 2.39 -16.06 -5.63
CA THR A 22 0.93 -15.95 -5.62
C THR A 22 0.44 -16.25 -4.20
N LEU A 23 -0.64 -15.58 -3.78
CA LEU A 23 -1.22 -15.80 -2.46
C LEU A 23 -1.57 -17.28 -2.22
N SER A 24 -2.07 -17.97 -3.26
CA SER A 24 -2.35 -19.40 -3.20
C SER A 24 -1.11 -20.24 -2.88
N GLN A 25 0.04 -19.92 -3.46
CA GLN A 25 1.28 -20.65 -3.23
C GLN A 25 1.83 -20.35 -1.83
N ALA A 26 1.79 -19.08 -1.40
CA ALA A 26 2.23 -18.71 -0.06
C ALA A 26 1.40 -19.40 1.04
N ILE A 27 0.07 -19.51 0.84
CA ILE A 27 -0.80 -20.27 1.73
C ILE A 27 -0.49 -21.77 1.68
N ALA A 28 -0.27 -22.34 0.50
CA ALA A 28 0.05 -23.75 0.33
C ALA A 28 1.38 -24.14 0.99
N ASP A 29 2.38 -23.26 0.88
CA ASP A 29 3.71 -23.42 1.48
C ASP A 29 3.71 -23.12 2.99
N ARG A 30 2.60 -22.62 3.54
CA ARG A 30 2.44 -22.17 4.94
C ARG A 30 3.44 -21.07 5.31
N ASP A 31 3.69 -20.16 4.38
CA ASP A 31 4.45 -18.93 4.66
C ASP A 31 3.68 -18.08 5.69
N GLU A 32 4.38 -17.24 6.45
CA GLU A 32 3.79 -16.34 7.45
C GLU A 32 3.13 -15.11 6.80
N VAL A 33 2.14 -15.35 5.92
CA VAL A 33 1.51 -14.32 5.08
C VAL A 33 0.84 -13.21 5.92
N ASP A 34 0.49 -13.46 7.18
CA ASP A 34 -0.11 -12.48 8.10
C ASP A 34 0.81 -11.30 8.44
N SER A 35 2.12 -11.51 8.31
CA SER A 35 3.13 -10.46 8.47
C SER A 35 3.49 -9.78 7.15
N GLU A 36 2.90 -10.24 6.03
CA GLU A 36 3.28 -9.86 4.68
C GLU A 36 2.26 -8.93 4.00
N CYS A 37 2.67 -8.40 2.86
CA CYS A 37 1.89 -7.46 2.06
C CYS A 37 1.35 -8.11 0.78
N LEU A 38 0.07 -7.90 0.47
CA LEU A 38 -0.50 -8.25 -0.81
C LEU A 38 -0.30 -7.14 -1.83
N ILE A 39 0.27 -7.50 -2.99
CA ILE A 39 0.19 -6.66 -4.19
C ILE A 39 -1.16 -6.96 -4.85
N ARG A 40 -2.08 -5.99 -4.80
CA ARG A 40 -3.44 -6.16 -5.35
C ARG A 40 -3.48 -5.95 -6.85
N GLU A 41 -2.78 -4.94 -7.31
CA GLU A 41 -2.65 -4.62 -8.73
C GLU A 41 -1.43 -3.73 -8.94
N THR A 42 -0.86 -3.84 -10.14
CA THR A 42 0.19 -2.95 -10.61
C THR A 42 -0.15 -2.41 -12.00
N GLY A 43 0.15 -1.14 -12.24
CA GLY A 43 -0.05 -0.52 -13.54
C GLY A 43 1.24 0.10 -14.05
N VAL A 44 1.38 0.15 -15.37
CA VAL A 44 2.40 0.97 -16.04
C VAL A 44 1.77 1.72 -17.20
N ASN A 45 2.21 2.96 -17.44
CA ASN A 45 1.85 3.71 -18.64
C ASN A 45 2.91 4.76 -19.02
N GLN A 46 2.55 5.67 -19.91
CA GLN A 46 3.45 6.66 -20.49
C GLN A 46 2.79 8.06 -20.56
N ASP A 47 3.59 9.10 -20.32
CA ASP A 47 3.17 10.50 -20.47
C ASP A 47 2.75 10.87 -21.89
N GLY A 48 3.29 10.13 -22.88
CA GLY A 48 3.10 10.41 -24.30
C GLY A 48 3.75 11.73 -24.71
N ARG A 49 3.17 12.41 -25.70
CA ARG A 49 3.73 13.67 -26.20
C ARG A 49 3.32 14.85 -25.34
N THR A 50 4.28 15.41 -24.61
CA THR A 50 4.07 16.60 -23.78
C THR A 50 4.58 17.85 -24.51
N ARG A 51 3.83 18.96 -24.42
CA ARG A 51 4.09 20.18 -25.22
C ARG A 51 5.37 20.92 -24.84
N ARG A 52 5.92 20.68 -23.65
CA ARG A 52 7.05 21.42 -23.07
C ARG A 52 8.31 20.56 -22.85
N GLY A 53 8.44 19.48 -23.62
CA GLY A 53 9.60 18.59 -23.60
C GLY A 53 9.33 17.27 -22.89
N ILE A 54 10.11 16.25 -23.22
CA ILE A 54 9.91 14.84 -22.83
C ILE A 54 9.88 14.59 -21.31
N THR A 55 10.40 15.54 -20.53
CA THR A 55 10.61 15.43 -19.08
C THR A 55 9.50 16.06 -18.27
N VAL A 56 8.50 16.65 -18.94
CA VAL A 56 7.39 17.34 -18.29
C VAL A 56 6.32 16.30 -17.92
N PRO A 57 5.92 16.21 -16.64
CA PRO A 57 4.91 15.25 -16.21
C PRO A 57 3.54 15.57 -16.80
N ASN A 58 2.74 14.53 -17.07
CA ASN A 58 1.37 14.66 -17.56
C ASN A 58 0.36 14.22 -16.49
N LEU A 59 -0.42 15.18 -15.99
CA LEU A 59 -1.49 14.96 -15.01
C LEU A 59 -2.47 13.86 -15.46
N GLN A 60 -2.95 13.94 -16.71
CA GLN A 60 -3.95 13.00 -17.22
C GLN A 60 -3.39 11.57 -17.27
N ALA A 61 -2.12 11.40 -17.67
CA ALA A 61 -1.48 10.09 -17.69
C ALA A 61 -1.32 9.52 -16.28
N GLN A 62 -0.95 10.35 -15.29
CA GLN A 62 -0.89 9.92 -13.88
C GLN A 62 -2.28 9.51 -13.36
N THR A 63 -3.30 10.35 -13.55
CA THR A 63 -4.67 10.05 -13.11
C THR A 63 -5.20 8.79 -13.77
N GLN A 64 -4.98 8.60 -15.07
CA GLN A 64 -5.40 7.40 -15.79
C GLN A 64 -4.70 6.15 -15.23
N LEU A 65 -3.39 6.23 -15.00
CA LEU A 65 -2.62 5.12 -14.43
C LEU A 65 -3.22 4.67 -13.10
N ILE A 66 -3.39 5.63 -12.19
CA ILE A 66 -3.88 5.37 -10.84
C ILE A 66 -5.31 4.83 -10.92
N THR A 67 -6.23 5.58 -11.51
CA THR A 67 -7.67 5.28 -11.43
C THR A 67 -8.10 4.12 -12.33
N GLN A 68 -7.67 4.09 -13.58
CA GLN A 68 -8.17 3.14 -14.57
C GLN A 68 -7.26 1.92 -14.70
N GLU A 69 -5.95 2.15 -14.82
CA GLU A 69 -5.00 1.05 -15.06
C GLU A 69 -4.65 0.28 -13.80
N THR A 70 -5.05 0.75 -12.61
CA THR A 70 -4.79 0.04 -11.34
C THR A 70 -6.05 -0.11 -10.50
N PHE A 71 -6.67 0.96 -9.99
CA PHE A 71 -7.83 0.83 -9.10
C PHE A 71 -9.00 0.09 -9.76
N ALA A 72 -9.41 0.51 -10.95
CA ALA A 72 -10.51 -0.14 -11.67
C ALA A 72 -10.21 -1.60 -12.02
N LYS A 73 -8.97 -1.93 -12.40
CA LYS A 73 -8.55 -3.33 -12.65
C LYS A 73 -8.53 -4.17 -11.39
N ALA A 74 -8.16 -3.58 -10.25
CA ALA A 74 -8.26 -4.19 -8.93
C ALA A 74 -9.71 -4.34 -8.42
N GLY A 75 -10.72 -3.94 -9.21
CA GLY A 75 -12.13 -3.93 -8.81
C GLY A 75 -12.46 -2.90 -7.72
N SER A 76 -11.59 -1.91 -7.52
CA SER A 76 -11.67 -0.89 -6.46
C SER A 76 -11.91 0.50 -7.06
N ASP A 77 -12.48 1.42 -6.29
CA ASP A 77 -12.73 2.80 -6.75
C ASP A 77 -12.33 3.82 -5.68
N MET A 78 -11.31 4.63 -5.95
CA MET A 78 -10.80 5.64 -5.00
C MET A 78 -11.84 6.68 -4.57
N CYS A 79 -12.90 6.89 -5.38
CA CYS A 79 -13.99 7.79 -5.01
C CYS A 79 -14.77 7.25 -3.81
N LYS A 80 -14.80 5.93 -3.64
CA LYS A 80 -15.44 5.25 -2.51
C LYS A 80 -14.51 5.27 -1.30
N GLU A 81 -15.03 5.71 -0.18
CA GLU A 81 -14.25 5.83 1.06
C GLU A 81 -13.62 4.50 1.50
N GLN A 82 -14.34 3.39 1.34
CA GLN A 82 -13.85 2.06 1.70
C GLN A 82 -12.66 1.58 0.86
N ASP A 83 -12.51 2.11 -0.35
CA ASP A 83 -11.49 1.68 -1.29
C ASP A 83 -10.28 2.62 -1.31
N ARG A 84 -10.37 3.73 -0.60
CA ARG A 84 -9.33 4.74 -0.59
C ARG A 84 -8.09 4.26 0.15
N PRO A 85 -6.88 4.49 -0.38
CA PRO A 85 -5.66 4.25 0.35
C PRO A 85 -5.59 5.11 1.61
N HIS A 86 -5.09 4.51 2.68
CA HIS A 86 -4.78 5.20 3.93
C HIS A 86 -3.42 5.89 3.84
N PHE A 87 -2.57 5.41 2.94
CA PHE A 87 -1.21 5.90 2.75
C PHE A 87 -0.88 5.98 1.26
N PHE A 88 -0.17 7.04 0.88
CA PHE A 88 0.40 7.20 -0.46
C PHE A 88 1.91 7.37 -0.32
N ASP A 89 2.65 6.41 -0.89
CA ASP A 89 4.07 6.54 -1.14
C ASP A 89 4.26 7.19 -2.51
N THR A 90 4.44 8.50 -2.49
CA THR A 90 4.51 9.32 -3.70
C THR A 90 5.90 9.32 -4.31
N GLN A 91 6.01 9.59 -5.62
CA GLN A 91 7.31 9.81 -6.25
C GLN A 91 8.02 11.02 -5.63
N GLY A 92 7.29 12.11 -5.33
CA GLY A 92 7.71 13.14 -4.39
C GLY A 92 9.10 13.71 -4.64
N THR A 93 9.42 14.03 -5.90
CA THR A 93 10.78 14.45 -6.28
C THR A 93 11.24 15.77 -5.66
N GLY A 94 10.33 16.58 -5.09
CA GLY A 94 10.69 17.92 -4.62
C GLY A 94 10.91 18.89 -5.78
N THR A 95 10.21 18.71 -6.89
CA THR A 95 10.31 19.63 -8.04
C THR A 95 9.12 20.56 -8.08
N LEU A 96 9.35 21.83 -8.48
CA LEU A 96 8.31 22.86 -8.54
C LEU A 96 7.14 22.49 -9.46
N ALA A 97 7.41 21.73 -10.53
CA ALA A 97 6.38 21.29 -11.47
C ALA A 97 5.80 19.91 -11.12
N GLY A 98 6.64 18.97 -10.67
CA GLY A 98 6.24 17.58 -10.46
C GLY A 98 5.33 17.41 -9.25
N ASP A 99 5.72 17.97 -8.10
CA ASP A 99 4.97 17.79 -6.85
C ASP A 99 3.51 18.28 -7.02
N PRO A 100 3.20 19.50 -7.50
CA PRO A 100 1.81 19.94 -7.65
C PRO A 100 0.97 19.03 -8.57
N ILE A 101 1.56 18.56 -9.67
CA ILE A 101 0.88 17.67 -10.63
C ILE A 101 0.59 16.31 -9.99
N GLU A 102 1.53 15.76 -9.22
CA GLU A 102 1.31 14.48 -8.54
C GLU A 102 0.25 14.57 -7.44
N ALA A 103 0.22 15.65 -6.65
CA ALA A 103 -0.85 15.86 -5.66
C ALA A 103 -2.23 16.01 -6.31
N GLU A 104 -2.30 16.67 -7.47
CA GLU A 104 -3.53 16.81 -8.23
C GLU A 104 -3.96 15.46 -8.83
N ALA A 105 -3.02 14.67 -9.35
CA ALA A 105 -3.30 13.36 -9.96
C ALA A 105 -3.89 12.34 -8.99
N LEU A 106 -3.36 12.33 -7.76
CA LEU A 106 -3.86 11.53 -6.64
C LEU A 106 -5.21 12.04 -6.11
N ALA A 107 -5.68 13.17 -6.63
CA ALA A 107 -6.82 13.91 -6.13
C ALA A 107 -6.74 14.08 -4.60
N ILE A 108 -5.54 14.30 -4.02
CA ILE A 108 -5.36 14.35 -2.55
C ILE A 108 -6.39 15.26 -1.91
N ASN A 109 -6.72 16.38 -2.57
CA ASN A 109 -7.78 17.29 -2.13
C ASN A 109 -9.15 16.64 -2.02
N THR A 110 -9.60 15.95 -3.06
CA THR A 110 -10.93 15.35 -3.13
C THR A 110 -10.99 14.03 -2.36
N SER A 111 -9.89 13.27 -2.38
CA SER A 111 -9.75 11.94 -1.77
C SER A 111 -9.53 12.05 -0.25
N PHE A 112 -8.63 12.90 0.25
CA PHE A 112 -8.38 13.02 1.70
C PHE A 112 -9.19 14.08 2.40
N PHE A 113 -9.50 15.20 1.72
CA PHE A 113 -10.09 16.37 2.37
C PHE A 113 -11.55 16.62 1.97
N GLY A 114 -12.15 15.71 1.17
CA GLY A 114 -13.52 15.83 0.67
C GLY A 114 -13.70 16.93 -0.39
N PRO A 115 -14.88 17.04 -1.04
CA PRO A 115 -15.14 18.13 -1.95
C PRO A 115 -15.12 19.45 -1.17
N ARG A 116 -14.04 20.25 -1.34
CA ARG A 116 -14.05 21.65 -0.89
C ARG A 116 -15.18 22.36 -1.64
N ASN A 117 -16.18 22.84 -0.92
CA ASN A 117 -17.06 23.89 -1.43
C ASN A 117 -16.17 25.11 -1.72
N LEU A 118 -15.75 25.26 -2.97
CA LEU A 118 -15.02 26.43 -3.47
C LEU A 118 -15.97 27.62 -3.67
N SER A 119 -16.84 27.87 -2.70
CA SER A 119 -17.59 29.12 -2.60
C SER A 119 -17.00 29.96 -1.48
N SER A 120 -16.29 31.01 -1.90
CA SER A 120 -15.94 32.22 -1.16
C SER A 120 -14.79 32.20 -0.13
N SER A 121 -13.88 33.12 -0.42
CA SER A 121 -13.11 33.98 0.47
C SER A 121 -11.61 33.69 0.63
N SER A 122 -10.88 34.76 0.33
CA SER A 122 -9.45 34.98 0.33
C SER A 122 -8.81 34.82 1.72
N GLY A 123 -7.98 33.81 1.89
CA GLY A 123 -7.06 33.66 3.02
C GLY A 123 -6.20 32.40 2.86
N PRO A 124 -4.95 32.38 3.36
CA PRO A 124 -4.14 31.17 3.32
C PRO A 124 -4.78 30.12 4.24
N ALA A 125 -5.07 28.94 3.69
CA ALA A 125 -5.70 27.85 4.42
C ALA A 125 -4.75 27.32 5.51
N THR A 126 -4.99 27.70 6.77
CA THR A 126 -4.24 27.22 7.95
C THR A 126 -4.93 26.07 8.67
N GLY A 127 -5.91 25.41 8.06
CA GLY A 127 -6.63 24.29 8.65
C GLY A 127 -6.26 22.97 7.99
N TYR A 128 -5.36 22.20 8.61
CA TYR A 128 -5.32 20.75 8.39
C TYR A 128 -6.63 20.20 8.98
N GLY A 129 -7.61 19.86 8.15
CA GLY A 129 -8.84 19.21 8.60
C GLY A 129 -8.49 17.90 9.32
N GLU A 130 -9.25 17.58 10.37
CA GLU A 130 -9.09 16.32 11.10
C GLU A 130 -9.10 15.15 10.10
N HIS A 131 -7.98 14.44 10.02
CA HIS A 131 -7.91 13.20 9.25
C HIS A 131 -8.89 12.21 9.87
N PRO A 132 -9.64 11.42 9.07
CA PRO A 132 -10.47 10.36 9.62
C PRO A 132 -9.60 9.49 10.54
N PRO A 133 -10.01 9.24 11.79
CA PRO A 133 -9.17 8.54 12.76
C PRO A 133 -8.77 7.19 12.19
N MET A 134 -7.47 6.83 12.33
CA MET A 134 -7.03 5.48 12.05
C MET A 134 -7.81 4.51 12.94
N HIS A 135 -8.73 3.76 12.35
CA HIS A 135 -9.46 2.73 13.06
C HIS A 135 -8.56 1.51 13.29
N ILE A 136 -7.88 1.49 14.44
CA ILE A 136 -7.24 0.28 14.98
C ILE A 136 -8.37 -0.71 15.30
N GLY A 137 -8.54 -1.73 14.45
CA GLY A 137 -9.64 -2.71 14.55
C GLY A 137 -10.69 -2.64 13.44
N SER A 138 -10.49 -1.83 12.39
CA SER A 138 -11.32 -1.92 11.18
C SER A 138 -11.17 -3.30 10.52
N ILE A 139 -12.29 -3.96 10.22
CA ILE A 139 -12.38 -5.23 9.47
C ILE A 139 -11.91 -5.06 8.00
N ARG A 140 -11.58 -3.82 7.59
CA ARG A 140 -11.10 -3.51 6.23
C ARG A 140 -9.57 -3.63 6.14
N PRO A 141 -9.02 -4.26 5.09
CA PRO A 141 -7.58 -4.32 4.89
C PRO A 141 -7.01 -2.90 4.76
N ARG A 142 -5.88 -2.65 5.43
CA ARG A 142 -5.14 -1.39 5.29
C ARG A 142 -4.55 -1.34 3.89
N ARG A 143 -4.85 -0.27 3.16
CA ARG A 143 -4.42 -0.09 1.77
C ARG A 143 -3.41 1.04 1.64
N ALA A 144 -2.32 0.78 0.93
CA ALA A 144 -1.31 1.75 0.55
C ALA A 144 -1.21 1.82 -0.98
N SER A 145 -0.76 2.95 -1.48
CA SER A 145 -0.64 3.24 -2.91
C SER A 145 0.74 3.79 -3.19
N VAL A 146 1.45 3.23 -4.15
CA VAL A 146 2.87 3.52 -4.40
C VAL A 146 3.05 4.02 -5.83
N ASN A 147 3.68 5.19 -5.99
CA ASN A 147 3.97 5.82 -7.28
C ASN A 147 5.45 5.80 -7.59
N SER A 148 5.80 5.53 -8.85
CA SER A 148 7.10 5.90 -9.39
C SER A 148 6.99 6.41 -10.82
N PHE A 149 7.48 7.63 -11.06
CA PHE A 149 7.37 8.33 -12.35
C PHE A 149 8.75 8.66 -12.88
N GLY A 150 9.16 7.92 -13.90
CA GLY A 150 10.44 8.11 -14.56
C GLY A 150 10.50 9.40 -15.35
N PHE A 151 11.68 10.03 -15.35
CA PHE A 151 11.96 11.27 -16.06
C PHE A 151 11.67 11.22 -17.58
N GLY A 152 11.76 10.04 -18.19
CA GLY A 152 11.43 9.81 -19.61
C GLY A 152 9.95 9.59 -19.90
N GLY A 153 9.08 9.74 -18.89
CA GLY A 153 7.63 9.64 -19.03
C GLY A 153 7.02 8.29 -18.70
N THR A 154 7.83 7.22 -18.56
CA THR A 154 7.34 5.91 -18.09
C THR A 154 6.90 6.02 -16.65
N LYS A 155 5.72 5.49 -16.34
CA LYS A 155 5.14 5.51 -15.00
C LYS A 155 4.84 4.10 -14.53
N ALA A 156 4.93 3.91 -13.21
CA ALA A 156 4.50 2.71 -12.53
C ALA A 156 3.66 3.08 -11.30
N HIS A 157 2.68 2.24 -11.01
CA HIS A 157 1.82 2.35 -9.84
C HIS A 157 1.55 0.98 -9.25
N ALA A 158 1.43 0.88 -7.93
CA ALA A 158 1.04 -0.34 -7.24
C ALA A 158 0.04 -0.05 -6.11
N ILE A 159 -0.92 -0.96 -5.94
CA ILE A 159 -1.83 -0.98 -4.78
C ILE A 159 -1.40 -2.13 -3.88
N LEU A 160 -1.16 -1.78 -2.62
CA LEU A 160 -0.71 -2.69 -1.58
C LEU A 160 -1.80 -2.83 -0.52
N GLU A 161 -2.01 -4.04 -0.01
CA GLU A 161 -2.93 -4.32 1.10
C GLU A 161 -2.26 -5.13 2.21
N SER A 162 -2.66 -4.88 3.46
CA SER A 162 -2.36 -5.79 4.56
C SER A 162 -3.12 -7.10 4.38
N PHE A 163 -2.45 -8.24 4.50
CA PHE A 163 -3.12 -9.53 4.59
C PHE A 163 -3.45 -9.87 6.04
N HIS A 164 -4.62 -10.47 6.29
CA HIS A 164 -4.97 -11.11 7.57
C HIS A 164 -5.73 -12.42 7.26
N GLN A 165 -5.11 -13.56 7.53
CA GLN A 165 -5.59 -14.91 7.24
C GLN A 165 -6.83 -15.25 8.07
N ALA A 166 -6.95 -14.71 9.29
CA ALA A 166 -8.16 -14.83 10.10
C ALA A 166 -9.40 -14.28 9.37
N SER A 167 -9.25 -13.17 8.64
CA SER A 167 -10.31 -12.53 7.86
C SER A 167 -10.71 -13.37 6.64
N ALA A 168 -9.75 -14.02 5.98
CA ALA A 168 -10.01 -14.92 4.86
C ALA A 168 -10.79 -16.18 5.30
N ARG A 169 -10.41 -16.80 6.42
CA ARG A 169 -11.11 -17.96 6.99
C ARG A 169 -12.54 -17.65 7.44
N MET A 170 -12.81 -16.43 7.90
CA MET A 170 -14.16 -15.99 8.26
C MET A 170 -15.07 -15.77 7.04
N GLN A 171 -14.53 -15.25 5.93
CA GLN A 171 -15.30 -15.07 4.68
C GLN A 171 -15.68 -16.41 4.05
N ASP A 172 -14.78 -17.41 4.08
CA ASP A 172 -15.09 -18.77 3.62
C ASP A 172 -16.21 -19.42 4.44
N LYS A 173 -16.19 -19.24 5.79
CA LYS A 173 -17.25 -19.76 6.66
C LYS A 173 -18.60 -19.12 6.36
N MET A 174 -18.64 -17.81 6.10
CA MET A 174 -19.89 -17.07 5.86
C MET A 174 -20.49 -17.35 4.47
N GLY A 175 -19.67 -17.78 3.49
CA GLY A 175 -20.14 -18.30 2.20
C GLY A 175 -20.67 -19.74 2.24
N SER A 176 -20.36 -20.49 3.31
CA SER A 176 -20.78 -21.90 3.48
C SER A 176 -21.97 -22.12 4.42
N THR A 177 -22.52 -21.07 5.03
CA THR A 177 -23.66 -21.20 5.96
C THR A 177 -25.02 -21.07 5.27
N GLU A 178 -25.41 -22.10 4.51
CA GLU A 178 -26.81 -22.56 4.53
C GLU A 178 -26.85 -23.95 5.16
N SER A 179 -27.64 -24.07 6.23
CA SER A 179 -27.90 -25.27 7.04
C SER A 179 -26.74 -25.79 7.88
N LEU A 180 -26.71 -25.40 9.15
CA LEU A 180 -26.66 -26.33 10.28
C LEU A 180 -27.11 -25.59 11.54
N ASN A 181 -28.28 -25.98 12.02
CA ASN A 181 -28.95 -25.46 13.19
C ASN A 181 -28.47 -26.24 14.43
N GLY A 182 -28.01 -25.51 15.45
CA GLY A 182 -27.91 -25.98 16.84
C GLY A 182 -26.91 -27.09 17.16
N GLN A 183 -25.74 -26.71 17.68
CA GLN A 183 -25.08 -27.42 18.78
C GLN A 183 -24.07 -26.45 19.46
N GLU A 184 -24.15 -26.41 20.79
CA GLU A 184 -23.40 -25.53 21.68
C GLU A 184 -21.87 -25.68 21.50
N GLU A 185 -21.16 -24.56 21.42
CA GLU A 185 -19.69 -24.50 21.42
C GLU A 185 -19.17 -24.99 22.78
N THR A 186 -18.59 -26.20 22.80
CA THR A 186 -17.67 -26.61 23.85
C THR A 186 -16.35 -25.86 23.67
N ALA A 187 -15.93 -25.20 24.76
CA ALA A 187 -14.72 -24.40 24.84
C ALA A 187 -13.50 -25.17 24.31
N CYS A 188 -12.75 -24.55 23.39
CA CYS A 188 -11.42 -24.97 22.98
C CYS A 188 -10.52 -24.97 24.22
N GLU A 189 -10.19 -26.17 24.70
CA GLU A 189 -9.18 -26.38 25.72
C GLU A 189 -7.87 -25.82 25.17
N ARG A 190 -7.31 -24.82 25.86
CA ARG A 190 -5.95 -24.37 25.62
C ARG A 190 -5.03 -25.55 25.94
N GLU A 191 -4.49 -26.18 24.90
CA GLU A 191 -3.30 -27.03 25.05
C GLU A 191 -2.25 -26.20 25.78
N GLN A 192 -2.00 -26.59 27.03
CA GLN A 192 -0.89 -26.07 27.80
C GLN A 192 0.38 -26.50 27.06
N ASP A 193 1.19 -25.52 26.64
CA ASP A 193 2.53 -25.71 26.08
C ASP A 193 3.27 -26.74 26.95
N ALA A 194 3.40 -27.97 26.44
CA ALA A 194 4.28 -28.94 27.04
C ALA A 194 5.71 -28.40 26.94
N ASP A 195 6.53 -28.63 27.96
CA ASP A 195 7.96 -28.28 27.99
C ASP A 195 8.71 -28.99 26.85
N HIS A 196 8.61 -28.45 25.64
CA HIS A 196 9.26 -28.95 24.45
C HIS A 196 10.63 -28.29 24.32
N PHE A 197 11.69 -29.10 24.40
CA PHE A 197 13.02 -28.66 24.03
C PHE A 197 13.10 -28.49 22.51
N LEU A 198 13.07 -27.25 22.03
CA LEU A 198 13.26 -26.90 20.63
C LEU A 198 14.75 -26.57 20.39
N PRO A 199 15.51 -27.43 19.68
CA PRO A 199 16.90 -27.12 19.36
C PRO A 199 16.98 -25.98 18.34
N PHE A 200 17.68 -24.90 18.67
CA PHE A 200 18.03 -23.85 17.71
C PHE A 200 19.27 -24.25 16.93
N VAL A 201 19.19 -24.24 15.60
CA VAL A 201 20.30 -24.58 14.70
C VAL A 201 20.72 -23.34 13.93
N PHE A 202 22.02 -23.01 14.00
CA PHE A 202 22.63 -21.90 13.28
C PHE A 202 23.77 -22.41 12.40
N SER A 203 23.90 -21.85 11.20
CA SER A 203 25.02 -22.14 10.30
C SER A 203 25.41 -20.89 9.52
N ALA A 204 26.68 -20.81 9.10
CA ALA A 204 27.18 -19.74 8.25
C ALA A 204 28.39 -20.24 7.44
N ALA A 205 28.72 -19.53 6.36
CA ALA A 205 29.84 -19.89 5.49
C ALA A 205 31.23 -19.73 6.17
N SER A 206 31.31 -19.05 7.32
CA SER A 206 32.53 -18.92 8.11
C SER A 206 32.22 -18.74 9.60
N GLU A 207 33.19 -19.03 10.46
CA GLU A 207 33.07 -18.81 11.91
C GLU A 207 32.81 -17.34 12.24
N PHE A 208 33.44 -16.42 11.51
CA PHE A 208 33.23 -14.98 11.69
C PHE A 208 31.76 -14.59 11.44
N ALA A 209 31.16 -15.06 10.34
CA ALA A 209 29.76 -14.80 10.02
C ALA A 209 28.81 -15.42 11.06
N LEU A 210 29.12 -16.63 11.53
CA LEU A 210 28.34 -17.29 12.57
C LEU A 210 28.36 -16.49 13.89
N ARG A 211 29.53 -16.02 14.31
CA ARG A 211 29.65 -15.17 15.51
C ARG A 211 28.94 -13.82 15.35
N ALA A 212 28.91 -13.25 14.15
CA ALA A 212 28.18 -12.02 13.88
C ALA A 212 26.66 -12.24 14.00
N LEU A 213 26.14 -13.35 13.47
CA LEU A 213 24.72 -13.71 13.52
C LEU A 213 24.21 -13.92 14.95
N LEU A 214 25.07 -14.43 15.86
CA LEU A 214 24.70 -14.71 17.26
C LEU A 214 24.86 -13.52 18.22
N ARG A 215 25.26 -12.35 17.72
CA ARG A 215 25.51 -11.14 18.54
C ARG A 215 24.37 -10.12 18.52
N THR A 216 23.33 -10.35 17.73
CA THR A 216 22.10 -9.54 17.68
C THR A 216 21.11 -9.98 18.73
#